data_AF-A0A959ZVS9-F1
#
_entry.id   AF-A0A959ZVS9-F1
#
_cell.length_a   1.000
_cell.length_b   1.000
_cell.length_c   1.000
_cell.angle_alpha   90.00
_cell.angle_beta   90.00
_cell.angle_gamma   90.00
#
_symmetry.space_group_name_H-M   'P 1'
#
loop_
_entity.id
_entity.type
_entity.pdbx_description
1 polymer ?
#
loop_
_entity_poly.entity_id
_entity_poly.type
_entity_poly.pdbx_seq_one_letter_code
_entity_poly.pdbx_strand_id
1 'polypeptide(L)'
;MDVRDAAAVLGVDPRHLAGGELSSAWRRFARANHPDRTPGDPMATTRFVRGRDAYETLAARLRVEDPIPSPPMRRPRVIPAARAAEATPYAFECFPHREWRA
;
A
#
# COMPACT_ATOMS: atom_id res chain seq x y z
N MET A 1 1.97 -15.08 -14.02
CA MET A 1 3.18 -14.41 -14.56
C MET A 1 4.35 -14.76 -13.65
N ASP A 2 5.55 -15.01 -14.18
CA ASP A 2 6.74 -15.25 -13.33
C ASP A 2 7.26 -13.93 -12.72
N VAL A 3 7.94 -14.00 -11.57
CA VAL A 3 8.50 -12.84 -10.86
C VAL A 3 9.53 -12.09 -11.72
N ARG A 4 10.34 -12.81 -12.50
CA ARG A 4 11.36 -12.21 -13.37
C ARG A 4 10.73 -11.46 -14.55
N ASP A 5 9.69 -12.05 -15.14
CA ASP A 5 8.92 -11.41 -16.21
C ASP A 5 8.18 -10.18 -15.70
N ALA A 6 7.60 -10.25 -14.50
CA ALA A 6 6.91 -9.13 -13.86
C ALA A 6 7.88 -7.96 -13.61
N ALA A 7 9.08 -8.26 -13.15
CA ALA A 7 10.13 -7.27 -12.92
C ALA A 7 10.61 -6.63 -14.24
N ALA A 8 10.74 -7.42 -15.31
CA ALA A 8 11.08 -6.91 -16.64
C ALA A 8 10.01 -5.96 -17.22
N VAL A 9 8.72 -6.24 -16.99
CA VAL A 9 7.62 -5.37 -17.44
C VAL A 9 7.62 -4.01 -16.74
N LEU A 10 7.94 -3.98 -15.44
CA LEU A 10 8.01 -2.73 -14.68
C LEU A 10 9.40 -2.06 -14.72
N GLY A 11 10.42 -2.75 -15.24
CA GLY A 11 11.79 -2.26 -15.34
C GLY A 11 12.49 -2.16 -13.98
N VAL A 12 12.23 -3.11 -13.08
CA VAL A 12 12.80 -3.15 -11.72
C VAL A 12 13.66 -4.39 -11.51
N ASP A 13 14.57 -4.32 -10.54
CA ASP A 13 15.36 -5.49 -10.13
C ASP A 13 14.57 -6.33 -9.09
N PRO A 14 14.30 -7.63 -9.32
CA PRO A 14 13.49 -8.45 -8.42
C PRO A 14 14.23 -8.91 -7.15
N ARG A 15 15.55 -8.73 -7.05
CA ARG A 15 16.38 -9.19 -5.92
C ARG A 15 16.51 -8.14 -4.82
N HIS A 16 16.51 -6.86 -5.20
CA HIS A 16 16.68 -5.73 -4.27
C HIS A 16 15.43 -4.85 -4.15
N LEU A 17 14.26 -5.36 -4.55
CA LEU A 17 13.04 -4.58 -4.64
C LEU A 17 12.48 -4.22 -3.26
N ALA A 18 12.44 -2.94 -2.92
CA ALA A 18 11.70 -2.42 -1.78
C ALA A 18 10.26 -2.06 -2.14
N GLY A 19 9.31 -2.15 -1.19
CA GLY A 19 7.90 -1.81 -1.42
C GLY A 19 7.67 -0.36 -1.89
N GLY A 20 8.52 0.58 -1.43
CA GLY A 20 8.51 1.96 -1.90
C GLY A 20 8.96 2.13 -3.36
N GLU A 21 9.94 1.33 -3.79
CA GLU A 21 10.48 1.34 -5.15
C GLU A 21 9.48 0.73 -6.14
N LEU A 22 8.90 -0.43 -5.80
CA LEU A 22 7.82 -1.05 -6.59
C LEU A 22 6.66 -0.07 -6.81
N SER A 23 6.25 0.63 -5.76
CA SER A 23 5.19 1.64 -5.84
C SER A 23 5.58 2.84 -6.71
N SER A 24 6.85 3.25 -6.71
CA SER A 24 7.36 4.32 -7.57
C SER A 24 7.39 3.92 -9.05
N ALA A 25 7.91 2.72 -9.34
CA ALA A 25 7.99 2.17 -10.68
C ALA A 25 6.59 1.97 -11.29
N TRP A 26 5.66 1.39 -10.53
CA TRP A 26 4.26 1.24 -10.93
C TRP A 26 3.62 2.59 -11.29
N ARG A 27 3.76 3.61 -10.43
CA ARG A 27 3.20 4.95 -10.71
C ARG A 27 3.77 5.55 -12.00
N ARG A 28 5.05 5.33 -12.30
CA ARG A 28 5.68 5.80 -13.54
C ARG A 28 5.13 5.06 -14.76
N PHE A 29 5.04 3.73 -14.68
CA PHE A 29 4.49 2.88 -15.74
C PHE A 29 3.01 3.19 -16.04
N ALA A 30 2.21 3.30 -14.98
CA ALA A 30 0.78 3.58 -15.06
C ALA A 30 0.51 4.92 -15.74
N ARG A 31 1.27 5.98 -15.41
CA ARG A 31 1.13 7.28 -16.08
C ARG A 31 1.49 7.22 -17.55
N ALA A 32 2.49 6.45 -17.94
CA ALA A 32 2.91 6.33 -19.33
C ALA A 32 1.92 5.52 -20.20
N ASN A 33 1.20 4.57 -19.60
CA ASN A 33 0.28 3.67 -20.31
C ASN A 33 -1.20 3.91 -19.95
N HIS A 34 -1.53 5.04 -19.33
CA HIS A 34 -2.91 5.30 -18.89
C HIS A 34 -3.81 5.55 -20.11
N PRO A 35 -5.01 4.93 -20.19
CA PRO A 35 -5.93 5.14 -21.29
C PRO A 35 -6.37 6.61 -21.42
N ASP A 36 -6.64 7.33 -20.31
CA ASP A 36 -6.96 8.77 -20.37
C ASP A 36 -5.85 9.64 -20.94
N ARG A 37 -4.58 9.25 -20.77
CA ARG A 37 -3.45 10.05 -21.28
C ARG A 37 -3.09 9.71 -22.72
N THR A 38 -3.61 8.59 -23.21
CA THR A 38 -3.34 8.08 -24.56
C THR A 38 -4.66 7.76 -25.27
N PRO A 39 -5.55 8.76 -25.44
CA PRO A 39 -6.83 8.53 -26.10
C PRO A 39 -6.57 8.11 -27.55
N GLY A 40 -6.97 6.88 -27.91
CA GLY A 40 -6.86 6.34 -29.27
C GLY A 40 -5.90 5.16 -29.45
N ASP A 41 -5.13 4.76 -28.43
CA ASP A 41 -4.34 3.51 -28.49
C ASP A 41 -5.10 2.35 -27.81
N PRO A 42 -5.70 1.41 -28.56
CA PRO A 42 -6.37 0.25 -27.99
C PRO A 42 -5.39 -0.69 -27.25
N MET A 43 -4.09 -0.63 -27.54
CA MET A 43 -3.08 -1.40 -26.78
C MET A 43 -2.74 -0.79 -25.43
N ALA A 44 -3.07 0.48 -25.16
CA ALA A 44 -2.79 1.10 -23.86
C ALA A 44 -3.46 0.33 -22.72
N THR A 45 -4.72 -0.07 -22.91
CA THR A 45 -5.47 -0.92 -21.97
C THR A 45 -4.76 -2.26 -21.74
N THR A 46 -4.35 -2.95 -22.81
CA THR A 46 -3.65 -4.24 -22.70
C THR A 46 -2.31 -4.11 -21.96
N ARG A 47 -1.53 -3.06 -22.25
CA ARG A 47 -0.26 -2.78 -21.57
C ARG A 47 -0.49 -2.47 -20.09
N PHE A 48 -1.53 -1.70 -19.78
CA PHE A 48 -1.89 -1.35 -18.41
C PHE A 48 -2.31 -2.58 -17.60
N VAL A 49 -3.17 -3.44 -18.15
CA VAL A 49 -3.58 -4.69 -17.50
C VAL A 49 -2.37 -5.60 -17.25
N ARG A 50 -1.49 -5.75 -18.24
CA ARG A 50 -0.26 -6.55 -18.09
C ARG A 50 0.67 -5.99 -17.01
N GLY A 51 0.83 -4.67 -16.94
CA GLY A 51 1.60 -4.01 -15.89
C GLY A 51 0.97 -4.18 -14.51
N ARG A 52 -0.37 -4.18 -14.42
CA ARG A 52 -1.08 -4.40 -13.16
C ARG A 52 -0.84 -5.81 -12.62
N ASP A 53 -0.97 -6.82 -13.48
CA ASP A 53 -0.67 -8.22 -13.13
C ASP A 53 0.78 -8.39 -12.64
N ALA A 54 1.74 -7.71 -13.30
CA ALA A 54 3.13 -7.70 -12.89
C ALA A 54 3.31 -7.08 -11.48
N TYR A 55 2.67 -5.94 -11.22
CA TYR A 55 2.70 -5.29 -9.91
C TYR A 55 2.09 -6.18 -8.82
N GLU A 56 0.94 -6.81 -9.07
CA GLU A 56 0.29 -7.70 -8.10
C GLU A 56 1.16 -8.91 -7.77
N THR A 57 1.83 -9.51 -8.76
CA THR A 57 2.75 -10.63 -8.57
C THR A 57 3.93 -10.23 -7.67
N LEU A 58 4.54 -9.06 -7.92
CA LEU A 58 5.65 -8.55 -7.11
C LEU A 58 5.20 -8.12 -5.72
N ALA A 59 4.03 -7.50 -5.60
CA ALA A 59 3.45 -7.11 -4.33
C ALA A 59 3.08 -8.32 -3.47
N ALA A 60 2.58 -9.40 -4.07
CA ALA A 60 2.34 -10.66 -3.37
C ALA A 60 3.65 -11.23 -2.81
N ARG A 61 4.73 -11.23 -3.59
CA ARG A 61 6.06 -11.65 -3.13
C ARG A 61 6.54 -10.82 -1.94
N LEU A 62 6.41 -9.48 -2.00
CA LEU A 62 6.84 -8.60 -0.91
C LEU A 62 5.95 -8.69 0.34
N ARG A 63 4.64 -8.92 0.17
CA ARG A 63 3.71 -9.09 1.30
C ARG A 63 3.96 -10.37 2.10
N VAL A 64 4.46 -11.42 1.45
CA VAL A 64 4.83 -12.66 2.13
C VAL A 64 6.02 -12.43 3.08
N GLU A 65 6.87 -11.45 2.79
CA GLU A 65 8.06 -11.14 3.59
C GLU A 65 7.74 -10.33 4.86
N ASP A 66 6.69 -9.50 4.85
CA ASP A 66 6.28 -8.69 5.99
C ASP A 66 4.90 -9.12 6.54
N PRO A 67 4.82 -10.14 7.41
CA PRO A 67 3.64 -10.28 8.25
C PRO A 67 3.70 -9.15 9.27
N ILE A 68 3.09 -8.00 8.97
CA ILE A 68 2.60 -7.16 10.08
C ILE A 68 1.55 -8.04 10.75
N PRO A 69 1.80 -8.61 11.95
CA PRO A 69 0.71 -9.28 12.63
C PRO A 69 -0.33 -8.20 12.85
N SER A 70 -1.53 -8.37 12.29
CA SER A 70 -2.68 -7.59 12.74
C SER A 70 -2.66 -7.68 14.26
N PRO A 71 -2.45 -6.57 14.99
CA PRO A 71 -2.42 -6.65 16.43
C PRO A 71 -3.73 -7.31 16.83
N PRO A 72 -3.71 -8.35 17.70
CA PRO A 72 -4.94 -9.01 18.08
C PRO A 72 -5.88 -7.91 18.55
N MET A 73 -7.11 -7.88 18.02
CA MET A 73 -8.11 -6.90 18.44
C MET A 73 -8.17 -6.94 19.96
N ARG A 74 -7.61 -5.92 20.61
CA ARG A 74 -7.50 -5.89 22.06
C ARG A 74 -8.91 -5.67 22.55
N ARG A 75 -9.56 -6.72 23.05
CA ARG A 75 -10.89 -6.59 23.65
C ARG A 75 -10.80 -5.49 24.72
N PRO A 76 -11.71 -4.50 24.71
CA PRO A 76 -11.67 -3.46 25.73
C PRO A 76 -11.76 -4.14 27.10
N ARG A 77 -10.83 -3.80 28.00
CA ARG A 77 -10.86 -4.30 29.37
C ARG A 77 -12.07 -3.68 30.05
N VAL A 78 -13.04 -4.50 30.46
CA VAL A 78 -14.14 -4.04 31.32
C VAL A 78 -13.56 -3.83 32.72
N ILE A 79 -13.51 -2.59 33.19
CA ILE A 79 -13.05 -2.25 34.53
C ILE A 79 -14.29 -2.08 35.42
N PRO A 80 -14.45 -2.84 36.51
CA PRO A 80 -15.56 -2.66 37.46
C PRO A 80 -15.56 -1.25 38.04
N ALA A 81 -16.74 -0.71 38.37
CA ALA A 81 -16.89 0.67 38.84
C ALA A 81 -15.99 1.02 40.04
N ALA A 82 -15.77 0.07 40.95
CA ALA A 82 -14.88 0.24 42.12
C ALA A 82 -13.40 0.50 41.75
N ARG A 83 -13.00 0.16 40.53
CA ARG A 83 -11.64 0.35 39.98
C ARG A 83 -11.59 1.39 38.86
N ALA A 84 -12.62 2.23 38.73
CA ALA A 84 -12.67 3.25 37.68
C ALA A 84 -11.44 4.17 37.67
N ALA A 85 -10.79 4.41 38.82
CA ALA A 85 -9.56 5.18 38.92
C ALA A 85 -8.33 4.52 38.23
N GLU A 86 -8.36 3.20 37.98
CA GLU A 86 -7.32 2.47 37.24
C GLU A 86 -7.52 2.58 35.71
N ALA A 87 -8.70 3.04 35.26
CA ALA A 87 -8.93 3.26 33.84
C ALA A 87 -8.07 4.44 33.39
N THR A 88 -7.16 4.21 32.44
CA THR A 88 -6.52 5.32 31.74
C THR A 88 -7.65 6.10 31.07
N PRO A 89 -7.94 7.35 31.47
CA PRO A 89 -8.90 8.15 30.74
C PRO A 89 -8.37 8.21 29.31
N TYR A 90 -9.25 7.97 28.34
CA TYR A 90 -8.91 8.24 26.96
C TYR A 90 -8.71 9.75 26.85
N ALA A 91 -7.47 10.19 27.03
CA ALA A 91 -7.05 11.52 26.69
C ALA A 91 -7.15 11.57 25.17
N PHE A 92 -8.27 12.08 24.67
CA PHE A 92 -8.34 12.60 23.32
C PHE A 92 -7.39 13.80 23.34
N GLU A 93 -6.10 13.53 23.13
CA GLU A 93 -5.21 14.59 22.68
C GLU A 93 -5.84 15.06 21.38
N CYS A 94 -6.63 16.14 21.44
CA CYS A 94 -7.06 16.85 20.25
C CYS A 94 -5.77 17.06 19.47
N PHE A 95 -5.62 16.33 18.35
CA PHE A 95 -4.47 16.44 17.47
C PHE A 95 -4.17 17.93 17.35
N PRO A 96 -2.94 18.38 17.62
CA PRO A 96 -2.62 19.79 17.61
C PRO A 96 -3.15 20.33 16.29
N HIS A 97 -4.10 21.26 16.40
CA HIS A 97 -4.78 21.88 15.29
C HIS A 97 -3.70 22.45 14.39
N ARG A 98 -3.25 21.68 13.38
CA ARG A 98 -2.41 22.20 12.32
C ARG A 98 -3.31 23.21 11.64
N GLU A 99 -3.11 24.47 11.99
CA GLU A 99 -3.76 25.61 11.36
C GLU A 99 -3.58 25.42 9.85
N TRP A 100 -4.67 25.10 9.17
CA TRP A 100 -4.69 25.11 7.72
C TRP A 100 -4.53 26.58 7.33
N ARG A 101 -3.28 26.98 7.06
CA ARG A 101 -2.98 28.28 6.45
C ARG A 101 -3.59 28.28 5.06
N ALA A 102 -4.55 29.18 4.86
CA ALA A 102 -5.18 29.48 3.58
C ALA A 102 -4.18 30.01 2.55
#